data_AF-A0A7J6X8T2-F1
#
_entry.id   AF-A0A7J6X8T2-F1
#
_cell.length_a   1.000
_cell.length_b   1.000
_cell.length_c   1.000
_cell.angle_alpha   90.00
_cell.angle_beta   90.00
_cell.angle_gamma   90.00
#
_symmetry.space_group_name_H-M   'P 1'
#
loop_
_entity.id
_entity.type
_entity.pdbx_description
1 polymer ?
#
loop_
_entity_poly.entity_id
_entity_poly.type
_entity_poly.pdbx_seq_one_letter_code
_entity_poly.pdbx_strand_id
1 'polypeptide(L)'
;MVFAAKLISNAILKMNINDIKVDTRKLPQDRFTSISSSPKFGVYETDYGWGKPKKVEFIGEDSITISDCPNVEGGFEIGFTRNKIEMDAFDSLFANSLLI
;
A
#
# COMPACT_ATOMS: atom_id res chain seq x y z
N MET A 1 -0.15 -20.18 -6.12
CA MET A 1 -0.35 -19.00 -5.25
C MET A 1 -0.33 -19.29 -3.75
N VAL A 2 -0.98 -20.34 -3.23
CA VAL A 2 -1.08 -20.63 -1.77
C VAL A 2 0.29 -20.71 -1.06
N PHE A 3 1.32 -21.18 -1.76
CA PHE A 3 2.67 -21.29 -1.21
C PHE A 3 3.33 -19.92 -0.91
N ALA A 4 3.14 -18.94 -1.79
CA ALA A 4 3.70 -17.59 -1.62
C ALA A 4 3.03 -16.85 -0.46
N ALA A 5 1.70 -16.91 -0.36
CA ALA A 5 0.95 -16.33 0.75
C ALA A 5 1.37 -16.94 2.10
N LYS A 6 1.61 -18.25 2.14
CA LYS A 6 2.04 -18.96 3.36
C LYS A 6 3.48 -18.62 3.75
N LEU A 7 4.36 -18.44 2.77
CA LEU A 7 5.73 -17.97 3.00
C LEU A 7 5.76 -16.56 3.57
N ILE A 8 4.97 -15.65 3.00
CA ILE A 8 4.86 -14.26 3.47
C ILE A 8 4.28 -14.22 4.90
N SER A 9 3.20 -14.96 5.15
CA SER A 9 2.58 -15.05 6.48
C SER A 9 3.56 -15.56 7.54
N ASN A 10 4.31 -16.63 7.23
CA ASN A 10 5.30 -17.18 8.16
C ASN A 10 6.49 -16.23 8.40
N ALA A 11 6.89 -15.45 7.39
CA ALA A 11 7.93 -14.44 7.54
C ALA A 11 7.47 -13.30 8.46
N ILE A 12 6.24 -12.82 8.29
CA ILE A 12 5.65 -11.77 9.13
C ILE A 12 5.53 -12.24 10.59
N LEU A 13 5.06 -13.47 10.83
CA LEU A 13 4.93 -14.03 12.19
C LEU A 13 6.27 -14.17 12.92
N LYS A 14 7.38 -14.31 12.19
CA LYS A 14 8.74 -14.42 12.75
C LYS A 14 9.44 -13.08 12.90
N MET A 15 8.88 -11.99 12.39
CA MET A 15 9.45 -10.65 12.55
C MET A 15 9.08 -10.10 13.93
N ASN A 16 10.09 -9.92 14.79
CA ASN A 16 9.95 -9.09 15.98
C ASN A 16 10.07 -7.62 15.57
N ILE A 17 8.99 -6.85 15.77
CA ILE A 17 8.89 -5.44 15.38
C ILE A 17 9.99 -4.59 16.05
N ASN A 18 10.52 -5.04 17.18
CA ASN A 18 11.58 -4.35 17.92
C ASN A 18 13.01 -4.70 17.46
N ASP A 19 13.20 -5.78 16.69
CA ASP A 19 14.51 -6.19 16.16
C ASP A 19 14.85 -5.49 14.83
N ILE A 20 13.91 -4.75 14.25
CA ILE A 20 14.08 -4.01 13.00
C ILE A 20 14.60 -2.60 13.32
N LYS A 21 15.85 -2.51 13.80
CA LYS A 21 16.68 -1.32 13.54
C LYS A 21 17.39 -1.51 12.21
N VAL A 22 16.61 -1.65 11.14
CA VAL A 22 17.15 -1.63 9.78
C VAL A 22 17.50 -0.18 9.47
N ASP A 23 18.80 0.09 9.32
CA ASP A 23 19.26 1.38 8.80
C ASP A 23 18.90 1.44 7.31
N THR A 24 17.70 1.95 7.02
CA THR A 24 17.15 2.05 5.66
C THR A 24 18.05 2.84 4.71
N ARG A 25 18.97 3.66 5.24
CA ARG A 25 19.99 4.39 4.47
C ARG A 25 21.09 3.50 3.88
N LYS A 26 21.25 2.26 4.37
CA LYS A 26 22.24 1.29 3.86
C LYS A 26 21.67 0.35 2.81
N LEU A 27 20.36 0.39 2.56
CA LEU A 27 19.71 -0.46 1.59
C LEU A 27 19.73 0.21 0.20
N PRO A 28 19.89 -0.56 -0.88
CA PRO A 28 19.73 -0.02 -2.24
C PRO A 28 18.32 0.56 -2.41
N GLN A 29 18.21 1.88 -2.54
CA GLN A 29 16.90 2.57 -2.59
C GLN A 29 16.02 2.10 -3.76
N ASP A 30 16.62 1.61 -4.83
CA ASP A 30 15.96 1.04 -6.02
C ASP A 30 15.34 -0.36 -5.79
N ARG A 31 15.61 -0.98 -4.63
CA ARG A 31 15.15 -2.34 -4.30
C ARG A 31 14.08 -2.38 -3.22
N PHE A 32 13.69 -1.21 -2.69
CA PHE A 32 12.71 -1.09 -1.63
C PHE A 32 11.72 0.01 -1.97
N THR A 33 10.46 -0.20 -1.61
CA THR A 33 9.41 0.83 -1.71
C THR A 33 8.81 1.02 -0.34
N SER A 34 8.65 2.27 0.07
CA SER A 34 8.03 2.60 1.35
C SER A 34 6.52 2.41 1.25
N ILE A 35 5.90 1.88 2.30
CA ILE A 35 4.43 1.89 2.45
C ILE A 35 4.08 2.95 3.49
N SER A 36 3.21 3.88 3.10
CA SER A 36 2.66 4.93 3.94
C SER A 36 1.18 4.69 4.20
N SER A 37 0.67 5.24 5.30
CA SER A 37 -0.74 5.11 5.72
C SER A 37 -1.16 3.67 6.11
N SER A 38 -2.42 3.52 6.50
CA SER A 38 -3.05 2.26 6.88
C SER A 38 -4.56 2.36 6.62
N PRO A 39 -5.24 1.26 6.24
CA PRO A 39 -6.71 1.23 6.23
C PRO A 39 -7.36 1.62 7.56
N LYS A 40 -6.63 1.47 8.68
CA LYS A 40 -7.11 1.87 10.01
C LYS A 40 -6.92 3.36 10.33
N PHE A 41 -6.30 4.13 9.43
CA PHE A 41 -6.08 5.55 9.62
C PHE A 41 -7.38 6.36 9.55
N GLY A 42 -8.45 5.79 8.96
CA GLY A 42 -9.80 6.34 9.01
C GLY A 42 -9.94 7.68 8.31
N VAL A 43 -9.20 7.90 7.22
CA VAL A 43 -9.16 9.19 6.54
C VAL A 43 -10.52 9.59 5.99
N TYR A 44 -11.32 8.62 5.56
CA TYR A 44 -12.69 8.83 5.08
C TYR A 44 -13.70 9.11 6.19
N GLU A 45 -13.33 8.95 7.46
CA GLU A 45 -14.19 9.26 8.61
C GLU A 45 -14.12 10.73 9.05
N THR A 46 -13.22 11.52 8.44
CA THR A 46 -13.04 12.94 8.76
C THR A 46 -14.21 13.78 8.27
N ASP A 47 -14.91 14.50 9.14
CA ASP A 47 -16.00 15.42 8.74
C ASP A 47 -15.80 16.80 9.39
N TYR A 48 -15.65 17.83 8.56
CA TYR A 48 -15.49 19.22 9.00
C TYR A 48 -16.82 20.02 9.00
N GLY A 49 -17.95 19.37 8.73
CA GLY A 49 -19.28 19.98 8.62
C GLY A 49 -19.82 20.10 7.19
N TRP A 50 -19.05 19.64 6.20
CA TRP A 50 -19.47 19.57 4.79
C TRP A 50 -19.70 18.13 4.31
N GLY A 51 -19.62 17.16 5.23
CA GLY A 51 -19.69 15.73 4.92
C GLY A 51 -18.31 15.11 4.76
N LYS A 52 -18.30 13.78 4.71
CA LYS A 52 -17.10 12.94 4.57
C LYS A 52 -16.43 13.09 3.19
N PRO A 53 -15.11 12.83 3.07
CA PRO A 53 -14.39 12.90 1.81
C PRO A 53 -14.94 11.87 0.83
N LYS A 54 -15.00 12.23 -0.46
CA LYS A 54 -15.32 11.28 -1.54
C LYS A 54 -14.10 10.58 -2.10
N LYS A 55 -12.93 11.23 -1.98
CA LYS A 55 -11.63 10.72 -2.41
C LYS A 55 -10.54 11.29 -1.51
N VAL A 56 -9.56 10.47 -1.17
CA VAL A 56 -8.33 10.88 -0.50
C VAL A 56 -7.14 10.50 -1.38
N GLU A 57 -6.19 11.42 -1.53
CA GLU A 57 -4.92 11.19 -2.21
C GLU A 57 -3.77 11.57 -1.30
N PHE A 58 -2.76 10.71 -1.23
CA PHE A 58 -1.56 10.96 -0.47
C PHE A 58 -0.46 11.40 -1.42
N ILE A 59 0.12 12.57 -1.13
CA ILE A 59 1.22 13.11 -1.92
C ILE A 59 2.52 12.65 -1.26
N GLY A 60 3.25 11.78 -1.96
CA GLY A 60 4.56 11.29 -1.53
C GLY A 60 5.38 10.84 -2.72
N GLU A 61 6.64 11.29 -2.78
CA GLU A 61 7.61 10.73 -3.72
C GLU A 61 8.04 9.35 -3.19
N ASP A 62 8.00 8.35 -4.08
CA ASP A 62 8.51 7.00 -3.84
C ASP A 62 7.89 6.19 -2.70
N SER A 63 6.63 6.48 -2.36
CA SER A 63 5.83 5.65 -1.47
C SER A 63 4.57 5.09 -2.13
N ILE A 64 4.20 3.89 -1.71
CA ILE A 64 2.88 3.31 -1.92
C ILE A 64 2.05 3.66 -0.69
N THR A 65 0.83 4.11 -0.91
CA THR A 65 -0.12 4.46 0.13
C THR A 65 -1.26 3.47 0.14
N ILE A 66 -1.75 3.16 1.34
CA ILE A 66 -2.89 2.26 1.53
C ILE A 66 -3.90 2.93 2.47
N SER A 67 -5.16 2.97 2.07
CA SER A 67 -6.27 3.49 2.89
C SER A 67 -7.50 2.59 2.81
N ASP A 68 -8.47 2.82 3.66
CA ASP A 68 -9.80 2.24 3.55
C ASP A 68 -10.48 2.68 2.23
N CYS A 69 -11.47 1.90 1.78
CA CYS A 69 -12.29 2.23 0.62
C CYS A 69 -13.73 2.46 1.08
N PRO A 70 -14.30 3.67 0.93
CA PRO A 70 -15.67 3.95 1.37
C PRO A 70 -16.73 3.29 0.50
N ASN A 71 -16.36 2.86 -0.72
CA ASN A 71 -17.29 2.36 -1.73
C ASN A 71 -17.39 0.83 -1.77
N VAL A 72 -16.45 0.12 -1.14
CA VAL A 72 -16.35 -1.35 -1.20
C VAL A 72 -16.09 -1.88 0.21
N GLU A 73 -17.05 -2.63 0.75
CA GLU A 73 -16.92 -3.24 2.07
C GLU A 73 -15.72 -4.20 2.12
N GLY A 74 -14.86 -4.04 3.13
CA GLY A 74 -13.61 -4.79 3.25
C GLY A 74 -12.55 -4.44 2.19
N GLY A 75 -12.84 -3.49 1.31
CA GLY A 75 -11.92 -2.98 0.30
C GLY A 75 -10.93 -1.97 0.87
N PHE A 76 -9.81 -1.82 0.18
CA PHE A 76 -8.81 -0.79 0.45
C PHE A 76 -8.36 -0.16 -0.86
N GLU A 77 -7.94 1.10 -0.80
CA GLU A 77 -7.37 1.82 -1.94
C GLU A 77 -5.85 1.76 -1.88
N ILE A 78 -5.21 1.59 -3.04
CA ILE A 78 -3.75 1.68 -3.20
C ILE A 78 -3.47 2.93 -4.05
N GLY A 79 -2.65 3.85 -3.54
CA GLY A 79 -2.23 5.05 -4.25
C GLY A 79 -0.72 5.17 -4.34
N PHE A 80 -0.18 5.45 -5.51
CA PHE A 80 1.25 5.68 -5.72
C PHE A 80 1.45 6.44 -7.03
N THR A 81 2.62 7.06 -7.20
CA THR A 81 2.93 7.86 -8.40
C THR A 81 4.19 7.34 -9.06
N ARG A 82 4.09 7.05 -10.36
CA ARG A 82 5.19 6.61 -11.22
C ARG A 82 5.10 7.26 -12.58
N ASN A 83 6.14 7.14 -13.39
CA ASN A 83 6.07 7.66 -14.75
C ASN A 83 5.07 6.85 -15.60
N LYS A 84 4.67 7.38 -16.75
CA LYS A 84 3.64 6.76 -17.60
C LYS A 84 3.98 5.32 -18.00
N ILE A 85 5.24 5.05 -18.37
CA ILE A 85 5.67 3.71 -18.82
C ILE A 85 5.50 2.70 -17.67
N GLU A 86 5.88 3.09 -16.46
CA GLU A 86 5.72 2.26 -15.27
C GLU A 86 4.25 2.05 -14.89
N MET A 87 3.41 3.08 -14.98
CA MET A 87 1.97 2.98 -14.71
C MET A 87 1.25 2.08 -15.73
N ASP A 88 1.59 2.20 -17.02
CA ASP A 88 1.01 1.35 -18.08
C ASP A 88 1.40 -0.14 -17.87
N ALA A 89 2.65 -0.39 -17.44
CA ALA A 89 3.11 -1.74 -17.09
C ALA A 89 2.42 -2.27 -15.82
N PHE A 90 2.27 -1.43 -14.80
CA PHE A 90 1.57 -1.80 -13.57
C PHE A 90 0.12 -2.19 -13.84
N ASP A 91 -0.63 -1.39 -14.60
CA ASP A 91 -2.04 -1.67 -14.92
C ASP A 91 -2.20 -3.05 -15.56
N SER A 92 -1.36 -3.34 -16.56
CA SER A 92 -1.35 -4.64 -17.25
C SER A 92 -1.04 -5.81 -16.30
N LEU A 93 -0.01 -5.67 -15.45
CA LEU A 93 0.39 -6.73 -14.53
C LEU A 93 -0.62 -6.93 -13.39
N PHE A 94 -1.13 -5.84 -12.83
CA PHE A 94 -2.06 -5.84 -11.72
C PHE A 94 -3.39 -6.48 -12.13
N ALA A 95 -3.96 -6.08 -13.27
CA ALA A 95 -5.18 -6.68 -13.79
C ALA A 95 -5.04 -8.20 -14.02
N ASN A 96 -3.93 -8.64 -14.60
CA ASN A 96 -3.65 -10.07 -14.79
C ASN A 96 -3.50 -10.83 -13.46
N SER A 97 -2.96 -10.20 -12.42
CA SER A 97 -2.75 -10.83 -11.11
C SER A 97 -4.04 -11.06 -10.31
N LEU A 98 -5.08 -10.27 -10.58
CA LEU A 98 -6.39 -10.37 -9.91
C LEU A 98 -7.31 -11.44 -10.53
N LEU A 99 -6.97 -11.96 -11.71
CA LEU A 99 -7.75 -12.97 -12.44
C LEU A 99 -7.40 -14.42 -12.04
N ILE A 100 -6.69 -14.60 -10.93
CA ILE A 100 -6.20 -15.89 -10.44
C ILE A 100 -6.94 -16.29 -9.16
#